data_AF-F6CW21-F1
#
_entry.id   AF-F6CW21-F1
#
_cell.length_a   1.000
_cell.length_b   1.000
_cell.length_c   1.000
_cell.angle_alpha   90.00
_cell.angle_beta   90.00
_cell.angle_gamma   90.00
#
_symmetry.space_group_name_H-M   'P 1'
#
loop_
_entity.id
_entity.type
_entity.pdbx_description
1 polymer ?
#
loop_
_entity_poly.entity_id
_entity_poly.type
_entity_poly.pdbx_seq_one_letter_code
_entity_poly.pdbx_strand_id
1 'polypeptide(L)'
;MSACPFCQGEASCGLTQSASCWCFSESIPEQMLALLPVEAQGVACICQACIQAYQQRPVAFRKRYDSMTLVSEHQHGTDSNKK
;
A
#
# COMPACT_ATOMS: atom_id res chain seq x y z
N MET A 1 3.80 15.93 -4.82
CA MET A 1 4.15 14.49 -4.80
C MET A 1 3.24 13.81 -3.81
N SER A 2 2.51 12.77 -4.22
CA SER A 2 1.64 11.98 -3.34
C SER A 2 2.46 10.92 -2.61
N ALA A 3 2.26 10.77 -1.30
CA ALA A 3 2.85 9.67 -0.55
C ALA A 3 2.07 8.36 -0.81
N CYS A 4 2.76 7.23 -0.77
CA CYS A 4 2.10 5.92 -0.84
C CYS A 4 1.18 5.74 0.38
N PRO A 5 -0.10 5.38 0.20
CA PRO A 5 -1.05 5.27 1.31
C PRO A 5 -0.68 4.15 2.31
N PHE A 6 0.13 3.16 1.89
CA PHE A 6 0.56 2.07 2.75
C PHE A 6 1.82 2.40 3.55
N CYS A 7 2.91 2.74 2.87
CA CYS A 7 4.19 2.93 3.54
C CYS A 7 4.53 4.40 3.84
N GLN A 8 3.71 5.35 3.40
CA GLN A 8 3.95 6.81 3.44
C GLN A 8 5.26 7.25 2.78
N GLY A 9 5.97 6.34 2.12
CA GLY A 9 7.14 6.64 1.32
C GLY A 9 6.76 7.33 0.02
N GLU A 10 7.78 7.77 -0.70
CA GLU A 10 7.59 8.38 -2.01
C GLU A 10 6.92 7.39 -2.95
N ALA A 11 5.67 7.69 -3.35
CA ALA A 11 5.14 7.10 -4.55
C ALA A 11 5.84 7.81 -5.71
N SER A 12 7.00 7.27 -6.10
CA SER A 12 7.68 7.62 -7.34
C SER A 12 6.90 7.10 -8.56
N CYS A 13 5.56 7.28 -8.55
CA CYS A 13 4.77 7.10 -9.74
C CYS A 13 5.20 8.23 -10.67
N GLY A 14 5.92 7.87 -11.74
CA GLY A 14 6.48 8.79 -12.73
C GLY A 14 5.43 9.49 -13.58
N LEU A 15 4.26 9.81 -13.02
CA LEU A 15 3.18 10.55 -13.66
C LEU A 15 3.64 11.92 -14.17
N THR A 16 4.65 12.52 -13.54
CA THR A 16 5.32 13.76 -14.01
C THR A 16 6.37 13.52 -15.10
N GLN A 17 6.82 12.28 -15.27
CA GLN A 17 7.79 11.84 -16.28
C GLN A 17 7.07 10.91 -17.27
N SER A 18 6.17 11.51 -18.06
CA SER A 18 5.75 11.06 -19.40
C SER A 18 5.70 9.55 -19.65
N ALA A 19 4.50 8.96 -19.64
CA ALA A 19 4.11 7.71 -20.31
C ALA A 19 4.88 6.39 -19.99
N SER A 20 5.92 6.41 -19.16
CA SER A 20 6.80 5.24 -18.92
C SER A 20 6.91 4.87 -17.44
N CYS A 21 5.88 5.14 -16.64
CA CYS A 21 5.85 4.61 -15.28
C CYS A 21 5.69 3.09 -15.32
N TRP A 22 6.49 2.39 -14.52
CA TRP A 22 6.38 0.94 -14.30
C TRP A 22 4.95 0.51 -13.93
N CYS A 23 4.12 1.40 -13.37
CA CYS A 23 2.74 1.10 -13.00
C CYS A 23 1.84 0.77 -14.20
N PHE A 24 2.21 1.15 -15.43
CA PHE A 24 1.47 0.76 -16.64
C PHE A 24 1.81 -0.65 -17.12
N SER A 25 2.94 -1.21 -16.69
CA SER A 25 3.39 -2.56 -17.07
C SER A 25 3.17 -3.62 -15.99
N GLU A 26 2.92 -3.20 -14.75
CA GLU A 26 2.73 -4.09 -13.59
C GLU A 26 1.24 -4.27 -13.29
N SER A 27 0.80 -5.52 -13.12
CA SER A 27 -0.55 -5.82 -12.68
C SER A 27 -0.70 -5.50 -11.19
N ILE A 28 -1.49 -4.47 -10.87
CA ILE A 28 -1.84 -4.12 -9.49
C ILE A 28 -2.99 -5.05 -9.02
N PRO A 29 -2.79 -5.86 -7.97
CA PRO A 29 -3.80 -6.81 -7.53
C PRO A 29 -5.05 -6.11 -6.97
N GLU A 30 -6.24 -6.49 -7.44
CA GLU A 30 -7.51 -5.90 -6.98
C GLU A 30 -7.71 -6.05 -5.47
N GLN A 31 -7.28 -7.17 -4.89
CA GLN A 31 -7.40 -7.40 -3.44
C GLN A 31 -6.46 -6.50 -2.63
N MET A 32 -5.42 -5.94 -3.25
CA MET A 32 -4.60 -4.89 -2.64
C MET A 32 -5.30 -3.53 -2.70
N LEU A 33 -5.97 -3.22 -3.81
CA LEU A 33 -6.77 -1.99 -3.96
C LEU A 33 -7.97 -1.97 -3.00
N ALA A 34 -8.54 -3.12 -2.70
CA ALA A 34 -9.61 -3.26 -1.71
C ALA A 34 -9.18 -2.88 -0.28
N LEU A 35 -7.86 -2.81 -0.01
CA LEU A 35 -7.31 -2.32 1.26
C LEU A 35 -7.24 -0.79 1.31
N LEU A 36 -7.59 -0.08 0.24
CA LEU A 36 -7.67 1.38 0.23
C LEU A 36 -9.08 1.85 0.60
N PRO A 37 -9.21 2.99 1.30
CA PRO A 37 -10.48 3.68 1.42
C PRO A 37 -11.07 3.93 0.03
N VAL A 38 -12.40 3.93 -0.08
CA VAL A 38 -13.11 4.10 -1.37
C VAL A 38 -12.67 5.38 -2.08
N GLU A 39 -12.38 6.43 -1.32
CA GLU A 39 -11.94 7.73 -1.81
C GLU A 39 -10.53 7.70 -2.43
N ALA A 40 -9.71 6.72 -2.05
CA ALA A 40 -8.35 6.54 -2.55
C ALA A 40 -8.25 5.52 -3.70
N GLN A 41 -9.30 4.73 -3.95
CA GLN A 41 -9.32 3.75 -5.03
C GLN A 41 -9.34 4.45 -6.40
N GLY A 42 -8.42 4.04 -7.29
CA GLY A 42 -8.27 4.62 -8.63
C GLY A 42 -7.64 6.01 -8.68
N VAL A 43 -7.35 6.63 -7.53
CA VAL A 43 -6.77 7.99 -7.44
C VAL A 43 -5.39 7.98 -6.78
N ALA A 44 -5.19 7.17 -5.74
CA ALA A 44 -3.93 7.13 -5.00
C ALA A 44 -2.83 6.36 -5.76
N CYS A 45 -1.64 6.97 -5.90
CA CYS A 45 -0.46 6.25 -6.36
C CYS A 45 0.06 5.29 -5.28
N ILE A 46 0.24 4.03 -5.64
CA ILE A 46 0.92 3.02 -4.83
C ILE A 46 2.37 2.92 -5.31
N CYS A 47 3.34 2.82 -4.41
CA CYS A 47 4.75 2.64 -4.81
C CYS A 47 5.04 1.19 -5.23
N GLN A 48 6.04 1.01 -6.11
CA GLN A 48 6.43 -0.31 -6.63
C GLN A 48 6.78 -1.30 -5.52
N ALA A 49 7.46 -0.83 -4.48
CA ALA A 49 7.84 -1.65 -3.33
C ALA A 49 6.63 -2.26 -2.61
N CYS A 50 5.51 -1.52 -2.49
CA CYS A 50 4.30 -2.05 -1.86
C CYS A 50 3.62 -3.10 -2.75
N ILE A 51 3.61 -2.89 -4.07
CA ILE A 51 3.05 -3.86 -5.01
C ILE A 51 3.85 -5.16 -4.98
N GLN A 52 5.18 -5.06 -5.06
CA GLN A 52 6.07 -6.23 -4.97
C GLN A 52 5.94 -6.94 -3.62
N ALA A 53 5.87 -6.20 -2.51
CA ALA A 53 5.66 -6.79 -1.19
C ALA A 53 4.33 -7.54 -1.10
N TYR A 54 3.26 -6.99 -1.69
CA TYR A 54 1.97 -7.67 -1.76
C TYR A 54 2.04 -8.93 -2.62
N GLN A 55 2.64 -8.86 -3.81
CA GLN A 55 2.80 -10.02 -4.71
C GLN A 55 3.62 -11.14 -4.05
N GLN A 56 4.68 -10.80 -3.31
CA GLN A 56 5.52 -11.80 -2.64
C GLN A 56 4.86 -12.39 -1.38
N ARG A 57 4.16 -11.57 -0.58
CA ARG A 57 3.58 -12.00 0.70
C ARG A 57 2.21 -11.37 0.96
N PRO A 58 1.17 -11.76 0.21
CA PRO A 58 -0.14 -11.09 0.26
C PRO A 58 -0.81 -11.20 1.63
N VAL A 59 -0.65 -12.35 2.32
CA VAL A 59 -1.21 -12.55 3.67
C VAL A 59 -0.53 -11.66 4.70
N ALA A 60 0.81 -11.57 4.67
CA ALA A 60 1.56 -10.73 5.62
C ALA A 60 1.34 -9.24 5.36
N PHE A 61 1.25 -8.85 4.08
CA PHE A 61 0.94 -7.48 3.68
C PHE A 61 -0.43 -7.06 4.20
N ARG A 62 -1.48 -7.86 3.99
CA ARG A 62 -2.82 -7.58 4.52
C ARG A 62 -2.79 -7.44 6.03
N LYS A 63 -2.20 -8.39 6.76
CA LYS A 63 -2.07 -8.26 8.23
C LYS A 63 -1.44 -6.95 8.70
N ARG A 64 -0.56 -6.35 7.88
CA ARG A 64 0.11 -5.09 8.20
C ARG A 64 -0.71 -3.84 7.84
N TYR A 65 -1.53 -3.89 6.79
CA TYR A 65 -2.17 -2.70 6.21
C TYR A 65 -3.71 -2.74 6.16
N ASP A 66 -4.32 -3.90 6.40
CA ASP A 66 -5.78 -4.11 6.44
C ASP A 66 -6.44 -3.35 7.62
N SER A 67 -5.67 -3.01 8.66
CA SER A 67 -6.14 -2.24 9.81
C SER A 67 -6.09 -0.71 9.64
N MET A 68 -5.66 -0.19 8.47
CA MET A 68 -5.50 1.26 8.25
C MET A 68 -6.72 1.95 7.60
N THR A 69 -7.78 1.21 7.27
CA THR A 69 -9.00 1.77 6.62
C THR A 69 -10.18 1.99 7.56
N LEU A 70 -10.13 1.48 8.78
CA LEU A 70 -11.19 1.65 9.77
C LEU A 70 -10.60 2.22 11.07
N VAL A 71 -10.85 3.52 11.26
CA VAL A 71 -10.82 4.26 12.53
C VAL A 71 -9.45 4.74 13.01
N SER A 72 -9.38 6.06 13.20
CA SER A 72 -8.45 6.70 14.13
C SER A 72 -8.71 6.16 15.53
N GLU A 73 -7.96 5.19 16.03
CA GLU A 73 -7.82 4.95 17.48
C GLU A 73 -6.69 3.97 17.79
N HIS A 74 -5.99 4.24 18.89
CA HIS A 74 -4.72 3.65 19.29
C HIS A 74 -4.72 2.13 19.40
N GLN A 75 -3.67 1.46 18.90
CA GLN A 75 -3.04 0.35 19.61
C GLN A 75 -1.64 0.02 19.07
N HIS A 76 -0.62 0.60 19.71
CA HIS A 76 0.62 -0.15 19.99
C HIS A 76 0.30 -1.10 21.14
N GLY A 77 0.02 -2.36 20.82
CA GLY A 77 -0.26 -3.43 21.79
C GLY A 77 0.63 -4.63 21.52
N THR A 78 1.80 -4.61 22.17
CA THR A 78 2.65 -5.72 22.65
C THR A 78 2.50 -7.11 22.02
N ASP A 79 3.60 -7.64 21.44
CA ASP A 79 4.05 -8.98 21.82
C ASP A 79 5.54 -9.22 21.52
N SER A 80 6.34 -9.26 22.58
CA SER A 80 7.61 -9.98 22.63
C SER A 80 7.74 -10.56 24.03
N ASN A 81 6.85 -11.48 24.36
CA ASN A 81 7.12 -12.46 25.40
C ASN A 81 7.92 -13.61 24.77
N LYS A 82 9.25 -13.54 24.87
CA LYS A 82 10.15 -14.65 24.60
C LYS A 82 10.63 -15.14 25.97
N LYS A 83 9.96 -16.19 26.46
CA LYS A 83 10.44 -17.03 27.56
C LYS A 83 11.71 -17.78 27.17
#